data_AF-A0A378C3J3-F1
#
_entry.id   AF-A0A378C3J3-F1
#
_cell.length_a   1.000
_cell.length_b   1.000
_cell.length_c   1.000
_cell.angle_alpha   90.00
_cell.angle_beta   90.00
_cell.angle_gamma   90.00
#
_symmetry.space_group_name_H-M   'P 1'
#
loop_
_entity.id
_entity.type
_entity.pdbx_description
1 polymer ?
#
loop_
_entity_poly.entity_id
_entity_poly.type
_entity_poly.pdbx_seq_one_letter_code
_entity_poly.pdbx_strand_id
1 'polypeptide(L)'
;MLVGQDPFNRERIWQDLNHWQRGSAHQLTERALSFVEQALWDLIGRSLKMPVYKLLGGYRDTVPAYGSTMCGDDLPGGLSTPEEYAAFAEKLVARGYKAIKLHHLDAANPLLRPIPKWTLKPARRCAKP
;
A
#
# COMPACT_ATOMS: atom_id res chain seq x y z
N MET A 1 -0.84 -16.02 23.15
CA MET A 1 -0.83 -17.15 22.20
C MET A 1 0.54 -17.43 21.61
N LEU A 2 1.35 -16.41 21.27
CA LEU A 2 2.67 -16.61 20.65
C LEU A 2 3.80 -16.94 21.64
N VAL A 3 3.74 -16.42 22.87
CA VAL A 3 4.80 -16.63 23.88
C VAL A 3 4.91 -18.10 24.25
N GLY A 4 6.13 -18.62 24.27
CA GLY A 4 6.42 -20.03 24.57
C GLY A 4 6.20 -21.00 23.42
N GLN A 5 5.74 -20.51 22.25
CA GLN A 5 5.64 -21.32 21.04
C GLN A 5 6.99 -21.40 20.34
N ASP A 6 7.27 -22.57 19.76
CA ASP A 6 8.39 -22.74 18.83
C ASP A 6 8.03 -22.09 17.48
N PRO A 7 8.83 -21.10 16.99
CA PRO A 7 8.54 -20.38 15.76
C PRO A 7 8.55 -21.27 14.51
N PHE A 8 9.23 -22.42 14.53
CA PHE A 8 9.22 -23.37 13.41
C PHE A 8 7.84 -23.99 13.18
N ASN A 9 6.97 -23.98 14.18
CA ASN A 9 5.57 -24.40 14.07
C ASN A 9 4.66 -23.30 13.51
N ARG A 10 5.15 -22.50 12.54
CA ARG A 10 4.42 -21.33 11.99
C ARG A 10 3.02 -21.67 11.49
N GLU A 11 2.85 -22.85 10.87
CA GLU A 11 1.56 -23.27 10.30
C GLU A 11 0.54 -23.48 11.41
N ARG A 12 0.93 -24.14 12.50
CA ARG A 12 0.07 -24.27 13.69
C ARG A 12 -0.31 -22.90 14.25
N ILE A 13 0.67 -22.01 14.42
CA ILE A 13 0.44 -20.66 14.93
C ILE A 13 -0.55 -19.89 14.05
N TRP A 14 -0.41 -19.99 12.72
CA TRP A 14 -1.31 -19.34 11.78
C TRP A 14 -2.74 -19.91 11.86
N GLN A 15 -2.88 -21.23 11.89
CA GLN A 15 -4.19 -21.89 12.01
C GLN A 15 -4.89 -21.52 13.33
N ASP A 16 -4.15 -21.44 14.43
CA ASP A 16 -4.68 -21.00 15.72
C ASP A 16 -5.18 -19.55 15.64
N LEU A 17 -4.39 -18.63 15.06
CA LEU A 17 -4.81 -17.22 14.88
C LEU A 17 -6.05 -17.10 13.98
N ASN A 18 -6.05 -17.82 12.86
CA ASN A 18 -7.16 -17.84 11.91
C ASN A 18 -8.45 -18.39 12.55
N HIS A 19 -8.35 -19.43 13.37
CA HIS A 19 -9.49 -19.96 14.11
C HIS A 19 -10.09 -18.93 15.07
N TRP A 20 -9.23 -18.18 15.77
CA TRP A 20 -9.65 -17.16 16.74
C TRP A 20 -10.24 -15.91 16.09
N GLN A 21 -9.99 -15.68 14.80
CA GLN A 21 -10.49 -14.52 14.07
C GLN A 21 -12.02 -14.40 14.14
N ARG A 22 -12.75 -15.52 14.04
CA ARG A 22 -14.22 -15.55 14.10
C ARG A 22 -14.78 -14.99 15.41
N GLY A 23 -14.09 -15.23 16.53
CA GLY A 23 -14.50 -14.79 17.87
C GLY A 23 -14.00 -13.39 18.25
N SER A 24 -13.23 -12.74 17.38
CA SER A 24 -12.48 -11.53 17.73
C SER A 24 -13.27 -10.21 17.64
N ALA A 25 -14.56 -10.26 17.29
CA ALA A 25 -15.36 -9.06 17.01
C ALA A 25 -14.67 -8.08 16.02
N HIS A 26 -14.08 -8.63 14.96
CA HIS A 26 -13.31 -7.92 13.92
C HIS A 26 -12.03 -7.21 14.40
N GLN A 27 -11.56 -7.48 15.62
CA GLN A 27 -10.32 -6.90 16.14
C GLN A 27 -9.08 -7.64 15.63
N LEU A 28 -9.20 -8.96 15.44
CA LEU A 28 -8.15 -9.76 14.82
C LEU A 28 -8.36 -9.74 13.31
N THR A 29 -7.62 -8.90 12.61
CA THR A 29 -7.75 -8.73 11.16
C THR A 29 -6.74 -9.58 10.40
N GLU A 30 -7.03 -9.88 9.14
CA GLU A 30 -6.08 -10.52 8.22
C GLU A 30 -4.72 -9.80 8.15
N ARG A 31 -4.74 -8.45 8.28
CA ARG A 31 -3.53 -7.65 8.37
C ARG A 31 -2.70 -7.99 9.61
N ALA A 32 -3.35 -8.17 10.77
CA ALA A 32 -2.66 -8.56 12.00
C ALA A 32 -2.05 -9.96 11.87
N LEU A 33 -2.78 -10.93 11.28
CA LEU A 33 -2.26 -12.26 10.98
C LEU A 33 -1.04 -12.19 10.06
N SER A 34 -1.13 -11.39 9.00
CA SER A 34 -0.05 -11.20 8.02
C SER A 34 1.24 -10.69 8.66
N PHE A 35 1.14 -9.73 9.59
CA PHE A 35 2.32 -9.22 10.29
C PHE A 35 2.99 -10.25 11.18
N VAL A 36 2.20 -11.08 11.88
CA VAL A 36 2.76 -12.17 12.70
C VAL A 36 3.48 -13.18 11.82
N GLU A 37 2.88 -13.57 10.70
CA GLU A 37 3.45 -14.57 9.77
C GLU A 37 4.77 -14.07 9.15
N GLN A 38 4.81 -12.81 8.70
CA GLN A 38 6.04 -12.19 8.20
C GLN A 38 7.14 -12.11 9.28
N ALA A 39 6.78 -11.76 10.52
CA ALA A 39 7.75 -11.68 11.62
C ALA A 39 8.32 -13.06 11.98
N LEU A 40 7.50 -14.12 11.92
CA LEU A 40 7.97 -15.49 12.14
C LEU A 40 8.94 -15.93 11.04
N TRP A 41 8.66 -15.62 9.77
CA TRP A 41 9.60 -15.88 8.68
C TRP A 41 10.91 -15.12 8.81
N ASP A 42 10.87 -13.84 9.17
CA ASP A 42 12.09 -13.05 9.42
C ASP A 42 12.89 -13.62 10.59
N LEU A 43 12.23 -14.03 11.68
CA LEU A 43 12.87 -14.67 12.83
C LEU A 43 13.56 -15.99 12.45
N ILE A 44 12.87 -16.87 11.71
CA ILE A 44 13.45 -18.14 11.23
C ILE A 44 14.61 -17.86 10.28
N GLY A 45 14.44 -16.93 9.33
CA GLY A 45 15.47 -16.53 8.38
C GLY A 45 16.73 -16.02 9.07
N ARG A 46 16.59 -15.13 10.05
CA ARG A 46 17.71 -14.61 10.84
C ARG A 46 18.38 -15.69 11.68
N SER A 47 17.60 -16.56 12.33
CA SER A 47 18.12 -17.65 13.16
C SER A 47 18.95 -18.65 12.35
N LEU A 48 18.52 -18.95 11.12
CA LEU A 48 19.22 -19.82 10.20
C LEU A 48 20.23 -19.11 9.30
N LYS A 49 20.34 -17.77 9.41
CA LYS A 49 21.15 -16.92 8.53
C LYS A 49 20.86 -17.15 7.04
N MET A 50 19.60 -17.41 6.70
CA MET A 50 19.15 -17.66 5.34
C MET A 50 18.09 -16.63 4.93
N PRO A 51 18.16 -16.09 3.71
CA PRO A 51 17.08 -15.25 3.20
C PRO A 51 15.80 -16.07 3.03
N VAL A 52 14.65 -15.48 3.39
CA VAL A 52 13.34 -16.17 3.43
C VAL A 52 13.00 -16.86 2.10
N TYR A 53 13.29 -16.24 0.96
CA TYR A 53 12.99 -16.85 -0.35
C TYR A 53 13.76 -18.15 -0.60
N LYS A 54 14.95 -18.35 -0.01
CA LYS A 54 15.67 -19.63 -0.09
C LYS A 54 15.03 -20.68 0.81
N LEU A 55 14.53 -20.30 1.99
CA LEU A 55 13.77 -21.19 2.88
C LEU A 55 12.50 -21.72 2.20
N LEU A 56 11.87 -20.91 1.34
CA LEU A 56 10.68 -21.27 0.58
C LEU A 56 10.96 -22.18 -0.64
N GLY A 57 12.22 -22.54 -0.92
CA GLY A 57 12.59 -23.27 -2.13
C GLY A 57 12.84 -22.32 -3.31
N GLY A 58 13.82 -21.44 -3.15
CA GLY A 58 14.06 -20.31 -4.06
C GLY A 58 14.09 -20.64 -5.55
N TYR A 59 13.44 -19.78 -6.34
CA TYR A 59 13.32 -19.94 -7.79
C TYR A 59 14.22 -18.98 -8.59
N ARG A 60 14.30 -17.71 -8.17
CA ARG A 60 15.08 -16.66 -8.85
C ARG A 60 15.69 -15.72 -7.82
N ASP A 61 16.87 -15.20 -8.12
CA ASP A 61 17.59 -14.26 -7.24
C ASP A 61 17.30 -12.80 -7.58
N THR A 62 16.79 -12.53 -8.79
CA THR A 62 16.38 -11.19 -9.24
C THR A 62 15.03 -11.24 -9.96
N VAL A 63 14.25 -10.16 -9.87
CA VAL A 63 12.97 -10.02 -10.58
C VAL A 63 12.85 -8.60 -11.17
N PRO A 64 12.40 -8.43 -12.44
CA PRO A 64 12.11 -7.12 -12.98
C PRO A 64 10.98 -6.44 -12.20
N ALA A 65 11.22 -5.22 -11.72
CA ALA A 65 10.20 -4.38 -11.13
C ALA A 65 9.52 -3.52 -12.19
N TYR A 66 8.25 -3.18 -11.96
CA TYR A 66 7.54 -2.14 -12.70
C TYR A 66 7.44 -0.88 -11.83
N GLY A 67 7.45 0.29 -12.46
CA GLY A 67 7.25 1.56 -11.76
C GLY A 67 5.77 1.72 -11.41
N SER A 68 5.44 1.60 -10.13
CA SER A 68 4.07 1.79 -9.64
C SER A 68 3.92 3.23 -9.13
N THR A 69 3.17 4.07 -9.84
CA THR A 69 2.99 5.47 -9.41
C THR A 69 2.16 5.56 -8.12
N MET A 70 2.24 6.69 -7.42
CA MET A 70 1.24 7.03 -6.42
C MET A 70 -0.11 7.33 -7.10
N CYS A 71 -1.17 7.41 -6.29
CA CYS A 71 -2.44 7.96 -6.73
C CYS A 71 -2.27 9.41 -7.20
N GLY A 72 -3.12 9.85 -8.12
CA GLY A 72 -3.18 11.26 -8.51
C GLY A 72 -3.52 12.15 -7.33
N ASP A 73 -3.06 13.40 -7.42
CA ASP A 73 -3.19 14.42 -6.41
C ASP A 73 -3.53 15.77 -7.05
N ASP A 74 -3.81 16.79 -6.24
CA ASP A 74 -4.03 18.16 -6.69
C ASP A 74 -2.83 19.08 -6.39
N LEU A 75 -1.63 18.48 -6.22
CA LEU A 75 -0.43 19.22 -5.84
C LEU A 75 0.27 19.75 -7.10
N PRO A 76 0.62 21.04 -7.17
CA PRO A 76 1.41 21.57 -8.28
C PRO A 76 2.76 20.85 -8.37
N GLY A 77 3.07 20.27 -9.53
CA GLY A 77 4.29 19.48 -9.73
C GLY A 77 4.22 18.06 -9.19
N GLY A 78 3.03 17.62 -8.75
CA GLY A 78 2.73 16.26 -8.32
C GLY A 78 2.27 15.38 -9.48
N LEU A 79 1.17 14.65 -9.28
CA LEU A 79 0.54 13.79 -10.28
C LEU A 79 -0.90 14.27 -10.54
N SER A 80 -1.03 15.53 -10.94
CA SER A 80 -2.32 16.22 -11.05
C SER A 80 -2.83 16.33 -12.49
N THR A 81 -1.93 16.29 -13.46
CA THR A 81 -2.26 16.41 -14.89
C THR A 81 -1.70 15.24 -15.71
N PRO A 82 -2.34 14.87 -16.84
CA PRO A 82 -1.79 13.87 -17.76
C PRO A 82 -0.34 14.14 -18.17
N GLU A 83 0.03 15.41 -18.36
CA GLU A 83 1.36 15.86 -18.73
C GLU A 83 2.39 15.58 -17.63
N GLU A 84 2.02 15.78 -16.37
CA GLU A 84 2.88 15.44 -15.22
C GLU A 84 3.09 13.93 -15.09
N TYR A 85 2.05 13.12 -15.36
CA TYR A 85 2.21 11.66 -15.44
C TYR A 85 3.16 11.24 -16.55
N ALA A 86 3.06 11.87 -17.74
CA ALA A 86 3.96 11.59 -18.85
C ALA A 86 5.41 11.95 -18.50
N ALA A 87 5.63 13.13 -17.92
CA ALA A 87 6.95 13.57 -17.47
C ALA A 87 7.52 12.66 -16.36
N PHE A 88 6.68 12.14 -15.46
CA PHE A 88 7.11 11.18 -14.45
C PHE A 88 7.41 9.81 -15.06
N ALA A 89 6.64 9.37 -16.07
CA ALA A 89 6.90 8.12 -16.78
C ALA A 89 8.25 8.14 -17.50
N GLU A 90 8.63 9.27 -18.12
CA GLU A 90 9.96 9.45 -18.72
C GLU A 90 11.08 9.27 -17.68
N LYS A 91 10.91 9.81 -16.46
CA LYS A 91 11.86 9.60 -15.36
C LYS A 91 11.96 8.13 -14.95
N LEU A 92 10.85 7.40 -14.93
CA LEU A 92 10.83 5.97 -14.61
C LEU A 92 11.53 5.14 -15.70
N VAL A 93 11.33 5.47 -16.98
CA VAL A 93 12.04 4.84 -18.09
C VAL A 93 13.54 5.12 -17.99
N ALA A 94 13.94 6.37 -17.76
CA ALA A 94 15.34 6.76 -17.57
C ALA A 94 15.99 6.05 -16.37
N ARG A 95 15.22 5.77 -15.30
CA ARG A 95 15.68 5.00 -14.14
C ARG A 95 15.90 3.51 -14.43
N GLY A 96 15.34 3.01 -15.53
CA GLY A 96 15.49 1.65 -16.03
C GLY A 96 14.25 0.76 -15.96
N TYR A 97 13.09 1.29 -15.53
CA TYR A 97 11.85 0.50 -15.48
C TYR A 97 11.40 0.12 -16.90
N LYS A 98 10.99 -1.14 -17.07
CA LYS A 98 10.49 -1.68 -18.35
C LYS A 98 8.98 -1.68 -18.48
N ALA A 99 8.28 -1.50 -17.36
CA ALA A 99 6.83 -1.40 -17.30
C ALA A 99 6.44 -0.36 -16.24
N ILE A 100 5.31 0.32 -16.44
CA ILE A 100 4.80 1.36 -15.55
C ILE A 100 3.30 1.10 -15.32
N LYS A 101 2.86 1.24 -14.08
CA LYS A 101 1.46 1.16 -13.65
C LYS A 101 1.03 2.49 -13.06
N LEU A 102 -0.05 3.05 -13.59
CA LEU A 102 -0.59 4.34 -13.19
C LEU A 102 -1.77 4.15 -12.22
N HIS A 103 -1.76 4.87 -11.11
CA HIS A 103 -2.94 5.05 -10.26
C HIS A 103 -3.43 6.48 -10.45
N HIS A 104 -4.47 6.67 -11.25
CA HIS A 104 -5.02 8.00 -11.52
C HIS A 104 -5.89 8.48 -10.35
N LEU A 105 -6.15 9.79 -10.31
CA LEU A 105 -7.17 10.35 -9.43
C LEU A 105 -8.54 9.86 -9.92
N ASP A 106 -9.27 9.15 -9.05
CA ASP A 106 -10.62 8.70 -9.39
C ASP A 106 -11.60 9.87 -9.29
N ALA A 107 -11.91 10.48 -10.44
CA ALA A 107 -12.89 11.57 -10.54
C ALA A 107 -14.32 11.15 -10.11
N ALA A 108 -14.59 9.84 -9.99
CA ALA A 108 -15.85 9.29 -9.49
C ALA A 108 -15.90 9.21 -7.96
N ASN A 109 -14.77 9.33 -7.25
CA ASN A 109 -14.74 9.32 -5.78
C ASN A 109 -14.98 10.75 -5.24
N PRO A 110 -16.15 11.04 -4.61
CA PRO A 110 -16.48 12.39 -4.15
C PRO A 110 -15.55 12.90 -3.04
N LEU A 111 -14.86 12.00 -2.33
CA LEU A 111 -13.95 12.33 -1.22
C LEU A 111 -12.56 12.77 -1.67
N LEU A 112 -12.19 12.47 -2.92
CA LEU A 112 -10.89 12.81 -3.50
C LEU A 112 -10.98 13.98 -4.49
N ARG A 113 -12.15 14.62 -4.61
CA ARG A 113 -12.27 15.86 -5.37
C ARG A 113 -11.55 16.99 -4.63
N PRO A 114 -10.76 17.84 -5.31
CA PRO A 114 -10.39 19.12 -4.72
C PRO A 114 -11.69 19.83 -4.34
N ILE A 115 -11.86 20.16 -3.06
CA ILE A 115 -12.97 20.99 -2.60
C ILE A 115 -12.90 22.26 -3.45
N PRO A 116 -13.93 22.59 -4.25
CA PRO A 116 -13.86 23.80 -5.04
C PRO A 116 -13.71 24.95 -4.05
N LYS A 117 -12.60 25.69 -4.15
CA LYS A 117 -12.44 26.97 -3.44
C LYS A 117 -13.44 27.94 -4.04
N TRP A 118 -14.71 27.80 -3.67
CA TRP A 118 -15.70 28.84 -3.89
C TRP A 118 -15.24 30.04 -3.05
N THR A 119 -14.51 30.95 -3.68
CA THR A 119 -14.41 32.32 -3.18
C THR A 119 -15.83 32.86 -3.15
N LEU A 120 -16.46 32.82 -1.98
CA LEU A 120 -17.64 33.62 -1.67
C LEU A 120 -17.22 35.08 -1.86
N LYS A 121 -17.44 35.63 -3.05
CA LYS A 121 -17.54 37.09 -3.20
C LYS A 121 -18.72 37.49 -2.29
N PRO A 122 -18.53 38.35 -1.28
CA PRO A 122 -19.64 38.77 -0.46
C PRO A 122 -20.67 39.45 -1.37
N ALA A 123 -21.86 38.85 -1.45
CA ALA A 123 -22.96 39.40 -2.20
C ALA A 123 -23.26 40.80 -1.67
N ARG A 124 -23.20 41.81 -2.54
CA ARG A 124 -23.65 43.16 -2.22
C ARG A 124 -25.10 43.05 -1.77
N ARG A 125 -25.38 43.38 -0.50
CA ARG A 125 -26.76 43.55 -0.04
C ARG A 125 -27.38 44.67 -0.86
N CYS A 126 -28.33 44.32 -1.73
CA CYS A 126 -29.28 45.29 -2.27
C CYS A 126 -30.04 45.89 -1.09
N ALA A 127 -29.78 47.15 -0.77
CA ALA A 127 -30.68 47.95 0.04
C ALA A 127 -32.00 48.07 -0.75
N LYS A 128 -33.10 47.62 -0.14
CA LYS A 128 -34.45 47.96 -0.61
C LYS A 128 -34.88 49.27 0.06
N PRO A 129 -35.71 50.08 -0.62
CA PRO A 129 -36.01 51.46 -0.27
C PRO A 129 -36.73 51.61 1.08
#